data_AF-A0A1Y3B590-F1
#
_entry.id   AF-A0A1Y3B590-F1
#
_cell.length_a   1.000
_cell.length_b   1.000
_cell.length_c   1.000
_cell.angle_alpha   90.00
_cell.angle_beta   90.00
_cell.angle_gamma   90.00
#
_symmetry.space_group_name_H-M   'P 1'
#
loop_
_entity.id
_entity.type
_entity.pdbx_description
1 polymer ?
#
loop_
_entity_poly.entity_id
_entity_poly.type
_entity_poly.pdbx_seq_one_letter_code
_entity_poly.pdbx_strand_id
1 'polypeptide(L)'
;LKYSTKYDYLFIFIGIFGSALAGVNWPLLNITFGKVVGLFVKFEHRNPNQTEIIDTTRDIFMKDVYYWSALTFISFILFVIGNLLTLYSFQLFAFNLTNNLKRRYFHSIITQELAWHDQRNSGEFAARIASDFKKFENGFNENLGLLIYNVVGAAMNLIIGFYYGWKLSLAIVAMAPLIVITSFVMTKFQSHYTQKELTAYSSASSVAEEAISAIRTVFAFTGQYKELKRYETRLHPAMVYGFKRNIVNAIGNSINWATLY
;
A
#
# COMPACT_ATOMS: atom_id res chain seq x y z
N LEU A 1 -2.02 -21.30 -4.91
CA LEU A 1 -2.75 -22.26 -4.04
C LEU A 1 -2.61 -23.73 -4.46
N LYS A 2 -2.65 -24.08 -5.76
CA LYS A 2 -2.47 -25.48 -6.24
C LYS A 2 -1.15 -26.16 -5.82
N TYR A 3 -0.14 -25.39 -5.43
CA TYR A 3 1.19 -25.85 -5.03
C TYR A 3 1.49 -25.72 -3.53
N SER A 4 0.46 -25.47 -2.73
CA SER A 4 0.56 -25.19 -1.29
C SER A 4 0.47 -26.47 -0.48
N THR A 5 1.38 -26.63 0.49
CA THR A 5 1.40 -27.76 1.44
C THR A 5 0.29 -27.59 2.49
N LYS A 6 -0.13 -28.66 3.20
CA LYS A 6 -1.17 -28.56 4.25
C LYS A 6 -0.83 -27.54 5.35
N TYR A 7 0.46 -27.41 5.70
CA TYR A 7 0.95 -26.42 6.66
C TYR A 7 0.87 -24.98 6.14
N ASP A 8 1.00 -24.77 4.83
CA ASP A 8 0.92 -23.44 4.23
C ASP A 8 -0.51 -22.87 4.32
N TYR A 9 -1.54 -23.74 4.25
CA TYR A 9 -2.93 -23.33 4.49
C TYR A 9 -3.17 -22.87 5.93
N LEU A 10 -2.48 -23.49 6.89
CA LEU A 10 -2.56 -23.09 8.30
C LEU A 10 -1.92 -21.71 8.52
N PHE A 11 -0.75 -21.45 7.91
CA PHE A 11 -0.13 -20.11 7.97
C PHE A 11 -1.00 -19.03 7.30
N ILE A 12 -1.62 -19.34 6.16
CA ILE A 12 -2.58 -18.43 5.53
C ILE A 12 -3.73 -18.12 6.50
N PHE A 13 -4.33 -19.14 7.12
CA PHE A 13 -5.46 -18.94 8.03
C PHE A 13 -5.08 -18.07 9.24
N ILE A 14 -3.93 -18.33 9.87
CA ILE A 14 -3.40 -17.53 10.98
C ILE A 14 -3.13 -16.09 10.52
N GLY A 15 -2.54 -15.90 9.34
CA GLY A 15 -2.27 -14.59 8.78
C GLY A 15 -3.54 -13.78 8.49
N ILE A 16 -4.58 -14.42 7.94
CA ILE A 16 -5.89 -13.80 7.70
C ILE A 16 -6.52 -13.37 9.03
N PHE A 17 -6.50 -14.26 10.03
CA PHE A 17 -7.05 -13.97 11.36
C PHE A 17 -6.30 -12.81 12.04
N GLY A 18 -4.97 -12.82 11.99
CA GLY A 18 -4.14 -11.73 12.50
C GLY A 18 -4.43 -10.39 11.80
N SER A 19 -4.61 -10.41 10.48
CA SER A 19 -4.90 -9.20 9.68
C SER A 19 -6.27 -8.63 10.03
N ALA A 20 -7.25 -9.50 10.24
CA ALA A 20 -8.59 -9.11 10.64
C ALA A 20 -8.58 -8.46 12.03
N LEU A 21 -7.87 -9.06 13.00
CA LEU A 21 -7.70 -8.47 14.33
C LEU A 21 -7.01 -7.11 14.29
N ALA A 22 -5.94 -6.99 13.51
CA ALA A 22 -5.24 -5.72 13.32
C ALA A 22 -6.16 -4.66 12.68
N GLY A 23 -7.00 -5.05 11.71
CA GLY A 23 -7.92 -4.15 11.01
C GLY A 23 -9.03 -3.59 11.91
N VAL A 24 -9.53 -4.38 12.87
CA VAL A 24 -10.57 -3.96 13.82
C VAL A 24 -10.05 -2.93 14.84
N ASN A 25 -8.73 -2.85 15.06
CA ASN A 25 -8.15 -2.02 16.10
C ASN A 25 -8.39 -0.50 15.91
N TRP A 26 -8.32 0.01 14.68
CA TRP A 26 -8.61 1.43 14.41
C TRP A 26 -10.03 1.85 14.81
N PRO A 27 -11.08 1.14 14.38
CA PRO A 27 -12.43 1.41 14.86
C PRO A 27 -12.58 1.30 16.38
N LEU A 28 -11.93 0.31 17.01
CA LEU A 28 -11.97 0.12 18.46
C LEU A 28 -11.32 1.29 19.21
N LEU A 29 -10.22 1.82 18.69
CA LEU A 29 -9.56 3.02 19.21
C LEU A 29 -10.48 4.25 19.11
N ASN A 30 -11.20 4.41 17.99
CA ASN A 30 -12.15 5.52 17.84
C ASN A 30 -13.31 5.45 18.85
N ILE A 31 -13.83 4.26 19.13
CA ILE A 31 -14.90 4.07 20.14
C ILE A 31 -14.39 4.43 21.53
N THR A 32 -13.26 3.88 21.93
CA THR A 32 -12.69 4.12 23.26
C THR A 32 -12.33 5.59 23.46
N PHE A 33 -11.72 6.23 22.45
CA PHE A 33 -11.48 7.67 22.44
C PHE A 33 -12.78 8.47 22.61
N GLY A 34 -13.82 8.16 21.83
CA GLY A 34 -15.12 8.82 21.95
C GLY A 34 -15.77 8.67 23.33
N LYS A 35 -15.62 7.50 23.98
CA LYS A 35 -16.11 7.28 25.35
C LYS A 35 -15.33 8.10 26.37
N VAL A 36 -14.00 8.15 26.27
CA VAL A 36 -13.15 8.94 27.15
C VAL A 36 -13.48 10.43 27.02
N VAL A 37 -13.57 10.97 25.81
CA VAL A 37 -13.99 12.37 25.58
C VAL A 37 -15.37 12.63 26.16
N GLY A 38 -16.33 11.72 25.97
CA GLY A 38 -17.67 11.84 26.55
C GLY A 38 -17.68 11.87 28.09
N LEU A 39 -16.72 11.23 28.75
CA LEU A 39 -16.57 11.32 30.21
C LEU A 39 -16.05 12.70 30.63
N PHE A 40 -15.07 13.26 29.91
CA PHE A 40 -14.56 14.60 30.18
C PHE A 40 -15.64 15.67 30.03
N VAL A 41 -16.45 15.60 28.97
CA VAL A 41 -17.57 16.55 28.76
C VAL A 41 -18.59 16.46 29.89
N LYS A 42 -18.91 15.25 30.38
CA LYS A 42 -19.83 15.06 31.52
C LYS A 42 -19.26 15.59 32.83
N PHE A 43 -17.95 15.51 33.03
CA PHE A 43 -17.28 16.06 34.19
C PHE A 43 -17.31 17.60 34.18
N GLU A 44 -17.13 18.21 32.99
CA GLU A 44 -17.13 19.66 32.81
C GLU A 44 -18.52 20.31 32.93
N HIS A 45 -19.57 19.68 32.39
CA HIS A 45 -20.97 20.18 32.45
C HIS A 45 -21.65 20.05 33.83
N ARG A 46 -20.87 19.84 34.89
CA ARG A 46 -21.41 19.61 36.24
C ARG A 46 -21.89 20.91 36.90
N ASN A 47 -23.05 20.85 37.54
CA ASN A 47 -23.58 21.96 38.35
C ASN A 47 -22.64 22.31 39.53
N PRO A 48 -22.24 23.59 39.71
CA PRO A 48 -21.26 23.99 40.73
C PRO A 48 -21.80 23.95 42.18
N ASN A 49 -23.11 23.79 42.39
CA ASN A 49 -23.72 23.91 43.73
C ASN A 49 -23.67 22.63 44.59
N GLN A 50 -22.98 21.57 44.14
CA GLN A 50 -22.91 20.29 44.87
C GLN A 50 -21.45 19.93 45.19
N THR A 51 -20.94 20.48 46.29
CA THR A 51 -19.56 20.31 46.76
C THR A 51 -19.28 18.98 47.47
N GLU A 52 -20.25 18.40 48.19
CA GLU A 52 -20.07 17.08 48.84
C GLU A 52 -20.09 15.89 47.86
N ILE A 53 -20.72 16.06 46.70
CA ILE A 53 -20.75 15.03 45.64
C ILE A 53 -19.42 15.05 44.85
N ILE A 54 -18.47 15.95 45.17
CA ILE A 54 -17.23 16.14 44.40
C ILE A 54 -16.33 14.91 44.47
N ASP A 55 -16.07 14.40 45.67
CA ASP A 55 -15.13 13.29 45.85
C ASP A 55 -15.70 11.98 45.27
N THR A 56 -16.97 11.68 45.51
CA THR A 56 -17.63 10.49 44.95
C THR A 56 -17.73 10.52 43.42
N THR A 57 -18.02 11.68 42.82
CA THR A 57 -18.05 11.81 41.36
C THR A 57 -16.66 11.76 40.74
N ARG A 58 -15.64 12.31 41.43
CA ARG A 58 -14.25 12.22 41.02
C ARG A 58 -13.77 10.78 41.01
N ASP A 59 -14.12 10.00 42.02
CA ASP A 59 -13.76 8.58 42.11
C ASP A 59 -14.43 7.74 41.02
N ILE A 60 -15.72 7.99 40.74
CA ILE A 60 -16.44 7.34 39.63
C ILE A 60 -15.80 7.70 38.29
N PHE A 61 -15.51 8.99 38.07
CA PHE A 61 -14.85 9.46 36.86
C PHE A 61 -13.48 8.82 36.67
N MET A 62 -12.63 8.81 37.71
CA MET A 62 -11.31 8.20 37.65
C MET A 62 -11.42 6.71 37.33
N LYS A 63 -12.33 5.98 37.99
CA LYS A 63 -12.56 4.55 37.72
C LYS A 63 -12.95 4.28 36.28
N ASP A 64 -13.86 5.07 35.71
CA ASP A 64 -14.29 4.92 34.32
C ASP A 64 -13.15 5.25 33.34
N VAL A 65 -12.39 6.32 33.60
CA VAL A 65 -11.22 6.67 32.78
C VAL A 65 -10.16 5.58 32.81
N TYR A 66 -9.84 5.03 33.98
CA TYR A 66 -8.89 3.91 34.10
C TYR A 66 -9.38 2.67 33.35
N TYR A 67 -10.68 2.34 33.42
CA TYR A 67 -11.25 1.21 32.70
C TYR A 67 -11.10 1.35 31.18
N TRP A 68 -11.52 2.50 30.62
CA TRP A 68 -11.41 2.73 29.18
C TRP A 68 -9.96 2.86 28.71
N SER A 69 -9.08 3.45 29.52
CA SER A 69 -7.64 3.51 29.25
C SER A 69 -6.96 2.14 29.33
N ALA A 70 -7.41 1.24 30.22
CA ALA A 70 -6.89 -0.12 30.25
C ALA A 70 -7.31 -0.91 29.00
N LEU A 71 -8.55 -0.71 28.54
CA LEU A 71 -9.07 -1.33 27.32
C LEU A 71 -8.32 -0.87 26.07
N THR A 72 -7.95 0.42 25.97
CA THR A 72 -7.12 0.92 24.86
C THR A 72 -5.73 0.28 24.86
N PHE A 73 -5.12 0.12 26.04
CA PHE A 73 -3.81 -0.52 26.17
C PHE A 73 -3.86 -2.00 25.76
N ILE A 74 -4.90 -2.74 26.19
CA ILE A 74 -5.11 -4.13 25.77
C ILE A 74 -5.28 -4.22 24.24
N SER A 75 -6.05 -3.30 23.65
CA SER A 75 -6.27 -3.24 22.20
C SER A 75 -4.96 -2.98 21.44
N PHE A 76 -4.11 -2.10 21.96
CA PHE A 76 -2.78 -1.84 21.39
C PHE A 76 -1.89 -3.09 21.41
N ILE A 77 -1.87 -3.84 22.51
CA ILE A 77 -1.13 -5.11 22.58
C ILE A 77 -1.66 -6.11 21.55
N LEU A 78 -2.99 -6.27 21.45
CA LEU A 78 -3.61 -7.15 20.45
C LEU A 78 -3.28 -6.73 19.01
N PHE A 79 -3.20 -5.42 18.74
CA PHE A 79 -2.79 -4.91 17.44
C PHE A 79 -1.35 -5.26 17.09
N VAL A 80 -0.42 -5.10 18.04
CA VAL A 80 0.99 -5.45 17.83
C VAL A 80 1.14 -6.95 17.58
N ILE A 81 0.51 -7.78 18.41
CA ILE A 81 0.52 -9.24 18.26
C ILE A 81 -0.10 -9.65 16.92
N GLY A 82 -1.26 -9.08 16.56
CA GLY A 82 -1.96 -9.36 15.30
C GLY A 82 -1.12 -9.02 14.07
N ASN A 83 -0.43 -7.87 14.07
CA ASN A 83 0.48 -7.50 12.98
C ASN A 83 1.70 -8.42 12.90
N LEU A 84 2.33 -8.75 14.03
CA LEU A 84 3.48 -9.65 14.03
C LEU A 84 3.11 -11.04 13.51
N LEU A 85 1.98 -11.60 13.96
CA LEU A 85 1.46 -12.88 13.47
C LEU A 85 1.18 -12.83 11.96
N THR A 86 0.59 -11.75 11.49
CA THR A 86 0.27 -11.53 10.07
C THR A 86 1.52 -11.51 9.22
N LEU A 87 2.46 -10.61 9.56
CA LEU A 87 3.70 -10.43 8.81
C LEU A 87 4.51 -11.72 8.78
N TYR A 88 4.68 -12.36 9.94
CA TYR A 88 5.44 -13.61 10.02
C TYR A 88 4.80 -14.74 9.20
N SER A 89 3.48 -14.90 9.30
CA SER A 89 2.77 -16.00 8.63
C SER A 89 2.74 -15.83 7.11
N PHE A 90 2.47 -14.61 6.61
CA PHE A 90 2.47 -14.35 5.17
C PHE A 90 3.89 -14.35 4.58
N GLN A 91 4.89 -13.88 5.31
CA GLN A 91 6.28 -13.94 4.87
C GLN A 91 6.76 -15.39 4.73
N LEU A 92 6.49 -16.24 5.73
CA LEU A 92 6.86 -17.65 5.68
C LEU A 92 6.12 -18.38 4.57
N PHE A 93 4.82 -18.12 4.41
CA PHE A 93 4.02 -18.64 3.31
C PHE A 93 4.59 -18.25 1.94
N ALA A 94 4.91 -16.96 1.74
CA ALA A 94 5.48 -16.45 0.50
C ALA A 94 6.83 -17.10 0.18
N PHE A 95 7.69 -17.29 1.20
CA PHE A 95 8.98 -17.96 1.05
C PHE A 95 8.82 -19.42 0.63
N ASN A 96 7.98 -20.18 1.33
CA ASN A 96 7.72 -21.59 1.02
C ASN A 96 7.13 -21.77 -0.38
N LEU A 97 6.14 -20.95 -0.73
CA LEU A 97 5.52 -20.97 -2.06
C LEU A 97 6.54 -20.67 -3.15
N THR A 98 7.36 -19.63 -2.95
CA THR A 98 8.37 -19.21 -3.91
C THR A 98 9.43 -20.28 -4.11
N ASN A 99 9.92 -20.92 -3.04
CA ASN A 99 10.90 -22.01 -3.15
C ASN A 99 10.32 -23.25 -3.84
N ASN A 100 9.08 -23.62 -3.53
CA ASN A 100 8.41 -24.74 -4.18
C ASN A 100 8.20 -24.48 -5.68
N LEU A 101 7.83 -23.25 -6.06
CA LEU A 101 7.69 -22.85 -7.44
C LEU A 101 9.05 -22.83 -8.15
N LYS A 102 10.10 -22.25 -7.54
CA LYS A 102 11.47 -22.26 -8.08
C LYS A 102 11.94 -23.69 -8.37
N ARG A 103 11.76 -24.61 -7.43
CA ARG A 103 12.17 -26.02 -7.59
C ARG A 103 11.46 -26.70 -8.75
N ARG A 104 10.14 -26.52 -8.88
CA ARG A 104 9.35 -27.12 -9.97
C ARG A 104 9.66 -26.50 -11.32
N TYR A 105 9.83 -25.19 -11.36
CA TYR A 105 10.18 -24.46 -12.57
C TYR A 105 11.57 -24.87 -13.06
N PHE A 106 12.54 -24.96 -12.16
CA PHE A 106 13.88 -25.46 -12.48
C PHE A 106 13.86 -26.90 -13.01
N HIS A 107 13.12 -27.79 -12.34
CA HIS A 107 12.94 -29.16 -12.81
C HIS A 107 12.33 -29.20 -14.21
N SER A 108 11.25 -28.43 -14.43
CA SER A 108 10.56 -28.36 -15.72
C SER A 108 11.42 -27.81 -16.85
N ILE A 109 12.39 -26.93 -16.55
CA ILE A 109 13.33 -26.40 -17.54
C ILE A 109 14.35 -27.47 -17.95
N ILE A 110 14.91 -28.20 -16.98
CA ILE A 110 15.93 -29.23 -17.27
C ILE A 110 15.34 -30.39 -18.08
N THR A 111 14.06 -30.70 -17.90
CA THR A 111 13.38 -31.78 -18.62
C THR A 111 12.85 -31.38 -19.99
N GLN A 112 13.11 -30.17 -20.48
CA GLN A 112 12.68 -29.77 -21.83
C GLN A 112 13.53 -30.42 -22.93
N GLU A 113 12.96 -30.48 -24.13
CA GLU A 113 13.63 -31.01 -25.31
C GLU A 113 14.79 -30.11 -25.76
N LEU A 114 15.83 -30.69 -26.38
CA LEU A 114 17.01 -29.94 -26.84
C LEU A 114 16.64 -28.80 -27.80
N ALA A 115 15.68 -29.04 -28.71
CA ALA A 115 15.19 -28.02 -29.64
C ALA A 115 14.55 -26.81 -28.93
N TRP A 116 14.00 -27.00 -27.73
CA TRP A 116 13.47 -25.90 -26.91
C TRP A 116 14.62 -25.05 -26.33
N HIS A 117 15.74 -25.68 -25.97
CA HIS A 117 16.93 -25.02 -25.46
C HIS A 117 17.70 -24.25 -26.55
N ASP A 118 17.78 -24.78 -27.77
CA ASP A 118 18.49 -24.14 -28.89
C ASP A 118 17.86 -22.79 -29.31
N GLN A 119 16.58 -22.58 -29.02
CA GLN A 119 15.84 -21.36 -29.37
C GLN A 119 15.99 -20.23 -28.34
N ARG A 120 16.58 -20.47 -27.16
CA ARG A 120 16.63 -19.48 -26.06
C ARG A 120 18.04 -19.26 -25.54
N ASN A 121 18.31 -18.03 -25.11
CA ASN A 121 19.59 -17.67 -24.51
C ASN A 121 19.66 -18.16 -23.06
N SER A 122 20.71 -18.88 -22.69
CA SER A 122 20.85 -19.53 -21.38
C SER A 122 20.86 -18.55 -20.20
N GLY A 123 21.40 -17.34 -20.39
CA GLY A 123 21.45 -16.28 -19.38
C GLY A 123 20.08 -15.65 -19.06
N GLU A 124 19.14 -15.70 -20.01
CA GLU A 124 17.80 -15.13 -19.82
C GLU A 124 16.99 -15.91 -18.78
N PHE A 125 17.19 -17.23 -18.71
CA PHE A 125 16.46 -18.09 -17.77
C PHE A 125 16.84 -17.82 -16.31
N ALA A 126 18.13 -17.74 -16.00
CA ALA A 126 18.57 -17.46 -14.64
C ALA A 126 18.07 -16.08 -14.16
N ALA A 127 18.09 -15.09 -15.05
CA ALA A 127 17.57 -13.75 -14.78
C ALA A 127 16.05 -13.75 -14.56
N ARG A 128 15.27 -14.46 -15.39
CA ARG A 128 13.81 -14.59 -15.23
C ARG A 128 13.44 -15.32 -13.94
N ILE A 129 14.14 -16.40 -13.60
CA ILE A 129 13.94 -17.10 -12.32
C ILE A 129 14.17 -16.14 -11.15
N ALA A 130 15.31 -15.45 -11.10
CA ALA A 130 15.60 -14.56 -9.99
C ALA A 130 14.59 -13.39 -9.89
N SER A 131 14.27 -12.76 -11.02
CA SER A 131 13.44 -11.55 -11.05
C SER A 131 11.95 -11.82 -10.90
N ASP A 132 11.37 -12.77 -11.63
CA ASP A 132 9.93 -13.02 -11.61
C ASP A 132 9.50 -13.70 -10.31
N PHE A 133 10.29 -14.63 -9.78
CA PHE A 133 9.97 -15.23 -8.48
C PHE A 133 10.11 -14.22 -7.33
N LYS A 134 11.01 -13.24 -7.43
CA LYS A 134 11.09 -12.16 -6.43
C LYS A 134 9.87 -11.23 -6.48
N LYS A 135 9.31 -10.98 -7.67
CA LYS A 135 8.04 -10.26 -7.81
C LYS A 135 6.88 -11.04 -7.17
N PHE A 136 6.85 -12.36 -7.37
CA PHE A 136 5.87 -13.22 -6.71
C PHE A 136 6.02 -13.17 -5.19
N GLU A 137 7.23 -13.35 -4.67
CA GLU A 137 7.52 -13.28 -3.24
C GLU A 137 7.04 -11.96 -2.65
N ASN A 138 7.42 -10.82 -3.24
CA ASN A 138 6.99 -9.50 -2.81
C ASN A 138 5.45 -9.32 -2.86
N GLY A 139 4.79 -9.89 -3.86
CA GLY A 139 3.33 -9.81 -3.99
C GLY A 139 2.58 -10.56 -2.89
N PHE A 140 3.11 -11.69 -2.43
CA PHE A 140 2.47 -12.53 -1.41
C PHE A 140 2.94 -12.23 0.03
N ASN A 141 4.11 -11.62 0.21
CA ASN A 141 4.74 -11.41 1.52
C ASN A 141 3.95 -10.46 2.43
N GLU A 142 3.75 -9.21 2.04
CA GLU A 142 3.09 -8.21 2.89
C GLU A 142 1.78 -7.70 2.29
N ASN A 143 1.72 -7.59 0.96
CA ASN A 143 0.58 -6.97 0.28
C ASN A 143 -0.75 -7.68 0.53
N LEU A 144 -0.75 -9.02 0.68
CA LEU A 144 -1.97 -9.76 0.98
C LEU A 144 -2.52 -9.48 2.38
N GLY A 145 -1.65 -9.47 3.40
CA GLY A 145 -2.05 -9.12 4.76
C GLY A 145 -2.59 -7.68 4.82
N LEU A 146 -1.90 -6.77 4.14
CA LEU A 146 -2.31 -5.37 4.05
C LEU A 146 -3.66 -5.19 3.33
N LEU A 147 -3.92 -5.95 2.25
CA LEU A 147 -5.20 -5.91 1.56
C LEU A 147 -6.35 -6.36 2.48
N ILE A 148 -6.17 -7.46 3.21
CA ILE A 148 -7.19 -7.98 4.13
C ILE A 148 -7.40 -6.99 5.28
N TYR A 149 -6.33 -6.49 5.86
CA TYR A 149 -6.36 -5.45 6.88
C TYR A 149 -7.19 -4.23 6.43
N ASN A 150 -6.94 -3.72 5.23
CA ASN A 150 -7.65 -2.56 4.69
C ASN A 150 -9.13 -2.86 4.43
N VAL A 151 -9.47 -4.04 3.87
CA VAL A 151 -10.86 -4.43 3.61
C VAL A 151 -11.65 -4.63 4.90
N VAL A 152 -11.08 -5.36 5.86
CA VAL A 152 -11.73 -5.59 7.17
C VAL A 152 -11.84 -4.27 7.94
N GLY A 153 -10.79 -3.46 7.97
CA GLY A 153 -10.79 -2.15 8.61
C GLY A 153 -11.83 -1.21 8.00
N ALA A 154 -11.94 -1.16 6.67
CA ALA A 154 -12.96 -0.36 5.99
C ALA A 154 -14.39 -0.84 6.33
N ALA A 155 -14.64 -2.16 6.28
CA ALA A 155 -15.94 -2.73 6.61
C ALA A 155 -16.34 -2.42 8.06
N MET A 156 -15.43 -2.63 9.01
CA MET A 156 -15.67 -2.37 10.44
C MET A 156 -15.90 -0.89 10.74
N ASN A 157 -15.11 0.01 10.15
CA ASN A 157 -15.32 1.46 10.31
C ASN A 157 -16.68 1.90 9.78
N LEU A 158 -17.13 1.39 8.63
CA LEU A 158 -18.45 1.69 8.09
C LEU A 158 -19.56 1.18 9.03
N ILE A 159 -19.49 -0.07 9.47
CA ILE A 159 -20.48 -0.67 10.38
C ILE A 159 -20.59 0.15 11.67
N ILE A 160 -19.45 0.49 12.28
CA ILE A 160 -19.41 1.25 13.53
C ILE A 160 -19.92 2.68 13.33
N GLY A 161 -19.58 3.33 12.22
CA GLY A 161 -20.11 4.65 11.88
C GLY A 161 -21.64 4.66 11.82
N PHE A 162 -22.22 3.75 11.03
CA PHE A 162 -23.68 3.63 10.91
C PHE A 162 -24.37 3.26 12.23
N TYR A 163 -23.72 2.46 13.09
CA TYR A 163 -24.27 2.07 14.39
C TYR A 163 -24.38 3.25 15.36
N TYR A 164 -23.35 4.09 15.49
CA TYR A 164 -23.36 5.21 16.44
C TYR A 164 -24.15 6.43 15.94
N GLY A 165 -24.16 6.69 14.63
CA GLY A 165 -24.74 7.93 14.12
C GLY A 165 -25.03 7.88 12.63
N TRP A 166 -26.10 7.19 12.24
CA TRP A 166 -26.48 7.03 10.82
C TRP A 166 -26.62 8.35 10.05
N LYS A 167 -27.11 9.43 10.68
CA LYS A 167 -27.28 10.73 10.02
C LYS A 167 -25.94 11.38 9.64
N LEU A 168 -24.97 11.36 10.56
CA LEU A 168 -23.65 11.95 10.35
C LEU A 168 -22.82 11.09 9.37
N SER A 169 -22.90 9.77 9.51
CA SER A 169 -22.24 8.84 8.59
C SER A 169 -22.77 8.96 7.17
N LEU A 170 -24.09 9.12 6.98
CA LEU A 170 -24.67 9.31 5.64
C LEU A 170 -24.14 10.59 4.96
N ALA A 171 -23.97 11.68 5.72
CA ALA A 171 -23.42 12.92 5.20
C ALA A 171 -21.96 12.75 4.73
N ILE A 172 -21.13 12.03 5.51
CA ILE A 172 -19.73 11.75 5.13
C ILE A 172 -19.68 10.82 3.91
N VAL A 173 -20.52 9.78 3.88
CA VAL A 173 -20.60 8.84 2.74
C VAL A 173 -21.06 9.57 1.47
N ALA A 174 -21.87 10.63 1.57
CA ALA A 174 -22.24 11.45 0.42
C ALA A 174 -21.05 12.23 -0.18
N MET A 175 -20.01 12.53 0.60
CA MET A 175 -18.77 13.15 0.10
C MET A 175 -17.78 12.12 -0.49
N ALA A 176 -17.87 10.85 -0.08
CA ALA A 176 -17.02 9.77 -0.58
C ALA A 176 -16.99 9.64 -2.13
N PRO A 177 -18.12 9.66 -2.87
CA PRO A 177 -18.07 9.58 -4.34
C PRO A 177 -17.32 10.75 -4.98
N LEU A 178 -17.34 11.94 -4.37
CA LEU A 178 -16.58 13.09 -4.88
C LEU A 178 -15.08 12.81 -4.81
N ILE A 179 -14.59 12.26 -3.69
CA ILE A 179 -13.19 11.85 -3.50
C ILE A 179 -12.80 10.73 -4.49
N VAL A 180 -13.69 9.78 -4.73
CA VAL A 180 -13.46 8.69 -5.69
C VAL A 180 -13.34 9.24 -7.11
N ILE A 181 -14.20 10.19 -7.51
CA ILE A 181 -14.16 10.81 -8.83
C ILE A 181 -12.86 11.59 -9.03
N THR A 182 -12.49 12.45 -8.07
CA THR A 182 -11.25 13.25 -8.16
C THR A 182 -10.02 12.36 -8.22
N SER A 183 -9.96 11.32 -7.38
CA SER A 183 -8.87 10.34 -7.37
C SER A 183 -8.81 9.56 -8.68
N PHE A 184 -9.95 9.11 -9.21
CA PHE A 184 -10.00 8.40 -10.48
C PHE A 184 -9.50 9.27 -11.65
N VAL A 185 -9.94 10.52 -11.73
CA VAL A 185 -9.50 11.48 -12.74
C VAL A 185 -7.99 11.73 -12.62
N MET A 186 -7.49 11.97 -11.40
CA MET A 186 -6.06 12.13 -11.12
C MET A 186 -5.27 10.90 -11.60
N THR A 187 -5.65 9.68 -11.19
CA THR A 187 -4.95 8.45 -11.58
C THR A 187 -4.95 8.24 -13.09
N LYS A 188 -6.06 8.56 -13.78
CA LYS A 188 -6.16 8.46 -15.24
C LYS A 188 -5.18 9.41 -15.93
N PHE A 189 -5.14 10.67 -15.53
CA PHE A 189 -4.19 11.64 -16.09
C PHE A 189 -2.74 11.30 -15.72
N GLN A 190 -2.48 10.87 -14.50
CA GLN A 190 -1.17 10.43 -14.05
C GLN A 190 -0.65 9.28 -14.92
N SER A 191 -1.49 8.26 -15.16
CA SER A 191 -1.15 7.12 -16.01
C SER A 191 -0.84 7.57 -17.45
N HIS A 192 -1.69 8.42 -18.02
CA HIS A 192 -1.50 8.98 -19.38
C HIS A 192 -0.18 9.76 -19.53
N TYR A 193 0.13 10.65 -18.59
CA TYR A 193 1.39 11.41 -18.63
C TYR A 193 2.61 10.52 -18.37
N THR A 194 2.48 9.51 -17.50
CA THR A 194 3.55 8.54 -17.25
C THR A 194 3.87 7.75 -18.53
N GLN A 195 2.86 7.29 -19.27
CA GLN A 195 3.09 6.59 -20.54
C GLN A 195 3.79 7.50 -21.57
N LYS A 196 3.35 8.76 -21.69
CA LYS A 196 4.00 9.73 -22.60
C LYS A 196 5.44 10.05 -22.19
N GLU A 197 5.69 10.24 -20.90
CA GLU A 197 7.03 10.42 -20.34
C GLU A 197 7.93 9.24 -20.67
N LEU A 198 7.48 8.00 -20.42
CA LEU A 198 8.23 6.78 -20.72
C LEU A 198 8.52 6.60 -22.21
N THR A 199 7.55 6.88 -23.10
CA THR A 199 7.77 6.79 -24.55
C THR A 199 8.78 7.82 -25.07
N ALA A 200 8.70 9.07 -24.61
CA ALA A 200 9.68 10.10 -24.95
C ALA A 200 11.07 9.76 -24.40
N TYR A 201 11.13 9.30 -23.16
CA TYR A 201 12.38 8.88 -22.53
C TYR A 201 13.02 7.69 -23.25
N SER A 202 12.22 6.70 -23.66
CA SER A 202 12.69 5.57 -24.48
C SER A 202 13.29 6.03 -25.81
N SER A 203 12.68 7.01 -26.49
CA SER A 203 13.25 7.58 -27.71
C SER A 203 14.59 8.29 -27.47
N ALA A 204 14.73 9.02 -26.36
CA ALA A 204 16.00 9.66 -26.00
C ALA A 204 17.08 8.62 -25.65
N SER A 205 16.71 7.60 -24.87
CA SER A 205 17.59 6.48 -24.51
C SER A 205 18.09 5.71 -25.74
N SER A 206 17.24 5.50 -26.76
CA SER A 206 17.66 4.86 -28.01
C SER A 206 18.71 5.68 -28.77
N VAL A 207 18.59 7.02 -28.79
CA VAL A 207 19.62 7.90 -29.36
C VAL A 207 20.92 7.84 -28.57
N ALA A 208 20.83 7.82 -27.24
CA ALA A 208 22.02 7.68 -26.39
C ALA A 208 22.71 6.32 -26.63
N GLU A 209 21.93 5.24 -26.74
CA GLU A 209 22.46 3.90 -27.02
C GLU A 209 23.15 3.83 -28.39
N GLU A 210 22.55 4.43 -29.43
CA GLU A 210 23.15 4.56 -30.77
C GLU A 210 24.49 5.31 -30.71
N ALA A 211 24.52 6.47 -30.04
CA ALA A 211 25.73 7.30 -29.93
C ALA A 211 26.84 6.63 -29.11
N ILE A 212 26.48 5.94 -28.02
CA ILE A 212 27.44 5.23 -27.16
C ILE A 212 27.98 3.98 -27.86
N SER A 213 27.13 3.22 -28.55
CA SER A 213 27.55 2.05 -29.34
C SER A 213 28.49 2.46 -30.47
N ALA A 214 28.22 3.60 -31.11
CA ALA A 214 29.01 4.19 -32.18
C ALA A 214 30.08 5.20 -31.68
N ILE A 215 30.53 5.13 -30.42
CA ILE A 215 31.36 6.18 -29.83
C ILE A 215 32.65 6.47 -30.62
N ARG A 216 33.29 5.42 -31.19
CA ARG A 216 34.52 5.58 -31.98
C ARG A 216 34.28 6.40 -33.27
N THR A 217 33.15 6.20 -33.95
CA THR A 217 32.82 6.98 -35.15
C THR A 217 32.40 8.41 -34.78
N VAL A 218 31.67 8.59 -33.69
CA VAL A 218 31.32 9.94 -33.19
C VAL A 218 32.58 10.76 -32.89
N PHE A 219 33.59 10.15 -32.26
CA PHE A 219 34.88 10.80 -32.01
C PHE A 219 35.67 11.06 -33.30
N ALA A 220 35.71 10.10 -34.23
CA ALA A 220 36.45 10.23 -35.49
C ALA A 220 35.96 11.40 -36.36
N PHE A 221 34.66 11.72 -36.30
CA PHE A 221 34.05 12.84 -37.03
C PHE A 221 33.81 14.08 -36.15
N THR A 222 34.31 14.12 -34.91
CA THR A 222 34.09 15.22 -33.96
C THR A 222 32.59 15.57 -33.79
N GLY A 223 31.72 14.56 -33.84
CA GLY A 223 30.25 14.71 -33.87
C GLY A 223 29.59 14.87 -32.49
N GLN A 224 30.34 15.00 -31.41
CA GLN A 224 29.85 14.94 -30.03
C GLN A 224 28.74 15.98 -29.75
N TYR A 225 28.96 17.23 -30.17
CA TYR A 225 27.99 18.32 -29.98
C TYR A 225 26.69 18.08 -30.75
N LYS A 226 26.77 17.45 -31.93
CA LYS A 226 25.61 17.12 -32.76
C LYS A 226 24.75 16.04 -32.10
N GLU A 227 25.37 14.97 -31.59
CA GLU A 227 24.65 13.90 -30.88
C GLU A 227 24.10 14.39 -29.53
N LEU A 228 24.82 15.26 -28.81
CA LEU A 228 24.33 15.89 -27.59
C LEU A 228 23.03 16.69 -27.86
N LYS A 229 23.03 17.53 -28.89
CA LYS A 229 21.84 18.31 -29.28
C LYS A 229 20.68 17.41 -29.73
N ARG A 230 20.98 16.31 -30.43
CA ARG A 230 19.98 15.30 -30.83
C ARG A 230 19.34 14.64 -29.61
N TYR A 231 20.14 14.26 -28.61
CA TYR A 231 19.67 13.70 -27.35
C TYR A 231 18.80 14.70 -26.57
N GLU A 232 19.27 15.94 -26.39
CA GLU A 232 18.54 17.00 -25.68
C GLU A 232 17.17 17.27 -26.32
N THR A 233 17.12 17.33 -27.65
CA THR A 233 15.86 17.52 -28.40
C THR A 233 14.85 16.39 -28.13
N ARG A 234 15.32 15.15 -27.97
CA ARG A 234 14.47 13.99 -27.67
C ARG A 234 14.12 13.88 -26.19
N LEU A 235 14.96 14.42 -25.30
CA LEU A 235 14.74 14.40 -23.86
C LEU A 235 13.77 15.50 -23.39
N HIS A 236 13.77 16.68 -24.03
CA HIS A 236 12.93 17.81 -23.63
C HIS A 236 11.44 17.47 -23.48
N PRO A 237 10.78 16.72 -24.40
CA PRO A 237 9.40 16.29 -24.22
C PRO A 237 9.19 15.43 -22.96
N ALA A 238 10.15 14.57 -22.60
CA ALA A 238 10.07 13.74 -21.40
C ALA A 238 10.03 14.63 -20.13
N MET A 239 10.87 15.67 -20.08
CA MET A 239 10.84 16.65 -18.97
C MET A 239 9.50 17.37 -18.87
N VAL A 240 8.94 17.82 -20.00
CA VAL A 240 7.64 18.52 -20.02
C VAL A 240 6.51 17.60 -19.56
N TYR A 241 6.50 16.33 -19.98
CA TYR A 241 5.49 15.37 -19.51
C TYR A 241 5.66 15.02 -18.04
N GLY A 242 6.89 14.87 -17.54
CA GLY A 242 7.17 14.69 -16.12
C GLY A 242 6.69 15.87 -15.27
N PHE A 243 6.92 17.11 -15.73
CA PHE A 243 6.43 18.30 -15.06
C PHE A 243 4.89 18.36 -15.03
N LYS A 244 4.23 18.08 -16.16
CA LYS A 244 2.76 18.00 -16.22
C LYS A 244 2.20 16.92 -15.30
N ARG A 245 2.83 15.74 -15.25
CA ARG A 245 2.46 14.67 -14.31
C ARG A 245 2.54 15.14 -12.86
N ASN A 246 3.63 15.82 -12.50
CA ASN A 246 3.83 16.32 -11.14
C ASN A 246 2.79 17.39 -10.75
N ILE A 247 2.46 18.31 -11.66
CA ILE A 247 1.39 19.29 -11.43
C ILE A 247 0.04 18.59 -11.21
N VAL A 248 -0.32 17.63 -12.06
CA VAL A 248 -1.57 16.87 -11.92
C VAL A 248 -1.63 16.16 -10.58
N ASN A 249 -0.52 15.55 -10.17
CA ASN A 249 -0.44 14.87 -8.87
C ASN A 249 -0.55 15.86 -7.71
N ALA A 250 0.10 17.03 -7.80
CA ALA A 250 0.03 18.06 -6.76
C ALA A 250 -1.40 18.59 -6.61
N ILE A 251 -2.04 19.02 -7.71
CA ILE A 251 -3.41 19.54 -7.71
C ILE A 251 -4.39 18.46 -7.25
N GLY A 252 -4.27 17.24 -7.76
CA GLY A 252 -5.15 16.12 -7.39
C GLY A 252 -5.06 15.80 -5.90
N ASN A 253 -3.84 15.74 -5.35
CA ASN A 253 -3.65 15.54 -3.92
C ASN A 253 -4.18 16.72 -3.10
N SER A 254 -3.95 17.96 -3.51
CA SER A 254 -4.48 19.14 -2.82
C SER A 254 -6.01 19.14 -2.76
N ILE A 255 -6.69 18.78 -3.85
CA ILE A 255 -8.15 18.65 -3.88
C ILE A 255 -8.61 17.56 -2.91
N ASN A 256 -7.96 16.38 -2.94
CA ASN A 256 -8.31 15.28 -2.03
C ASN A 256 -8.14 15.67 -0.55
N TRP A 257 -7.08 16.39 -0.20
CA TRP A 257 -6.89 16.90 1.16
C TRP A 257 -7.94 17.97 1.53
N ALA A 258 -8.27 18.88 0.61
CA ALA A 258 -9.29 19.90 0.83
C ALA A 258 -10.71 19.32 0.98
N THR A 259 -10.97 18.13 0.45
CA THR A 259 -12.26 17.44 0.66
C THR A 259 -12.37 16.71 1.99
N LEU A 260 -11.25 16.43 2.65
CA LEU A 260 -11.19 15.70 3.92
C LEU A 260 -11.22 16.61 5.16
N TYR A 261 -10.72 17.83 5.05
CA TYR A 261 -10.67 18.85 6.11
C TYR A 261 -11.78 19.88 5.94
#